data_AF-A0AA43A3Z1-F1
#
_entry.id   AF-A0AA43A3Z1-F1
#
_cell.length_a   1.000
_cell.length_b   1.000
_cell.length_c   1.000
_cell.angle_alpha   90.00
_cell.angle_beta   90.00
_cell.angle_gamma   90.00
#
_symmetry.space_group_name_H-M   'P 1'
#
loop_
_entity.id
_entity.type
_entity.pdbx_description
1 polymer ?
#
loop_
_entity_poly.entity_id
_entity_poly.type
_entity_poly.pdbx_seq_one_letter_code
_entity_poly.pdbx_strand_id
1 'polypeptide(L)'
;MITWEESCHRCGLCCFEKSVDPKGRFFTTKTPCRHLDIISRECRVYDKRLEVGEGCVKLNPEVVRNADWLPEGCAYRTISGRGTGDEECD
;
A
#
# COMPACT_ATOMS: atom_id res chain seq x y z
N MET A 1 -13.04 14.07 12.90
CA MET A 1 -13.11 12.74 12.26
C MET A 1 -12.03 12.72 11.19
N ILE A 2 -11.10 11.77 11.25
CA ILE A 2 -10.12 11.55 10.17
C ILE A 2 -10.84 10.84 9.03
N THR A 3 -10.65 11.32 7.80
CA THR A 3 -11.18 10.64 6.62
C THR A 3 -10.35 9.41 6.27
N TRP A 4 -10.93 8.51 5.47
CA TRP A 4 -10.23 7.30 5.04
C TRP A 4 -8.89 7.60 4.35
N GLU A 5 -8.85 8.56 3.43
CA GLU A 5 -7.61 8.94 2.73
C GLU A 5 -6.59 9.59 3.67
N GLU A 6 -7.04 10.37 4.66
CA GLU A 6 -6.16 10.98 5.68
C GLU A 6 -5.55 9.94 6.63
N SER A 7 -6.14 8.75 6.74
CA SER A 7 -5.51 7.67 7.52
C SER A 7 -4.23 7.14 6.87
N CYS A 8 -4.00 7.38 5.58
CA CYS A 8 -2.82 6.88 4.90
C CYS A 8 -1.54 7.58 5.40
N HIS A 9 -0.59 6.80 5.92
CA HIS A 9 0.71 7.31 6.37
C HIS A 9 1.66 7.73 5.23
N ARG A 10 1.24 7.67 3.96
CA ARG A 10 2.05 7.99 2.78
C ARG A 10 3.43 7.30 2.74
N CYS A 11 3.54 6.10 3.33
CA CYS A 11 4.81 5.38 3.48
C CYS A 11 5.40 4.79 2.19
N GLY A 12 4.72 4.92 1.05
CA GLY A 12 5.20 4.46 -0.26
C GLY A 12 5.20 2.95 -0.49
N LEU A 13 4.98 2.12 0.53
CA LEU A 13 5.04 0.65 0.42
C LEU A 13 4.05 0.06 -0.59
N CYS A 14 2.88 0.69 -0.76
CA CYS A 14 1.90 0.28 -1.77
C CYS A 14 2.33 0.64 -3.22
N CYS A 15 3.31 1.52 -3.39
CA CYS A 15 3.81 1.96 -4.70
C CYS A 15 4.86 1.01 -5.28
N PHE A 16 5.32 0.02 -4.52
CA PHE A 16 6.18 -1.04 -5.06
C PHE A 16 5.35 -2.16 -5.67
N GLU A 17 5.87 -2.77 -6.73
CA GLU A 17 5.23 -3.89 -7.39
C GLU A 17 4.96 -5.05 -6.41
N LYS A 18 3.81 -5.68 -6.62
CA LYS A 18 3.36 -6.84 -5.84
C LYS A 18 3.42 -8.05 -6.75
N SER A 19 4.15 -9.07 -6.32
CA SER A 19 4.29 -10.34 -7.00
C SER A 19 3.73 -11.46 -6.15
N VAL A 20 3.34 -12.55 -6.80
CA VAL A 20 2.83 -13.75 -6.14
C VAL A 20 3.79 -14.90 -6.42
N ASP A 21 4.15 -15.65 -5.39
CA ASP A 21 4.98 -16.83 -5.54
C ASP A 21 4.15 -18.03 -6.07
N PRO A 22 4.79 -19.13 -6.50
CA PRO A 22 4.07 -20.33 -6.97
C PRO A 22 3.16 -20.99 -5.92
N LYS A 23 3.28 -20.61 -4.64
CA LYS A 23 2.45 -21.09 -3.53
C LYS A 23 1.27 -20.13 -3.23
N GLY A 24 1.12 -19.07 -4.01
CA GLY A 24 0.04 -18.09 -3.82
C GLY A 24 0.32 -17.02 -2.77
N ARG A 25 1.55 -16.87 -2.28
CA ARG A 25 1.91 -15.84 -1.29
C ARG A 25 2.33 -14.55 -1.97
N PHE A 26 1.74 -13.43 -1.53
CA PHE A 26 2.13 -12.12 -2.00
C PHE A 26 3.45 -11.67 -1.36
N PHE A 27 4.29 -11.02 -2.16
CA PHE A 27 5.48 -10.33 -1.67
C PHE A 27 5.68 -9.02 -2.45
N THR A 28 6.31 -8.06 -1.79
CA THR A 28 6.66 -6.77 -2.39
C THR A 28 8.05 -6.87 -3.02
N THR A 29 8.18 -6.47 -4.29
CA THR A 29 9.48 -6.44 -4.96
C THR A 29 10.21 -5.12 -4.68
N LYS A 30 11.48 -5.03 -5.08
CA LYS A 30 12.27 -3.79 -4.98
C LYS A 30 12.01 -2.81 -6.12
N THR A 31 11.02 -3.09 -6.98
CA THR A 31 10.68 -2.28 -8.15
C THR A 31 9.63 -1.22 -7.76
N PRO A 32 10.00 0.07 -7.70
CA PRO A 32 9.04 1.14 -7.42
C PRO A 32 8.23 1.53 -8.66
N CYS A 33 7.00 2.01 -8.44
CA CYS A 33 6.23 2.74 -9.45
C CYS A 33 6.99 3.98 -9.91
N ARG A 34 6.79 4.39 -11.17
CA ARG A 34 7.46 5.56 -11.77
C ARG A 34 7.21 6.88 -11.03
N HIS A 35 6.15 6.97 -10.23
CA HIS A 35 5.77 8.17 -9.49
C HIS A 35 6.16 8.15 -8.01
N LEU A 36 6.80 7.09 -7.52
CA LEU A 36 7.35 7.06 -6.17
C LEU A 36 8.64 7.88 -6.12
N ASP A 37 8.72 8.81 -5.18
CA ASP A 37 10.00 9.36 -4.75
C ASP A 37 10.66 8.36 -3.80
N ILE A 38 11.73 7.69 -4.22
CA ILE A 38 12.42 6.69 -3.38
C ILE A 38 13.23 7.31 -2.22
N ILE A 39 13.52 8.62 -2.29
CA ILE A 39 14.25 9.33 -1.23
C ILE A 39 13.28 9.70 -0.11
N SER A 40 12.15 10.36 -0.44
CA SER A 40 11.13 10.73 0.57
C SER A 40 10.15 9.60 0.89
N ARG A 41 10.11 8.55 0.06
CA ARG A 41 9.12 7.46 0.07
C ARG A 41 7.68 7.90 -0.20
N GLU A 42 7.48 9.08 -0.78
CA GLU A 42 6.14 9.60 -1.06
C GLU A 42 5.74 9.45 -2.54
N CYS A 43 4.46 9.18 -2.78
CA CYS A 43 3.90 9.18 -4.13
C CYS A 43 3.68 10.62 -4.59
N ARG A 44 4.37 11.04 -5.66
CA ARG A 44 4.28 12.41 -6.21
C ARG A 44 2.89 12.76 -6.77
N VAL A 45 2.08 11.75 -7.05
CA VAL A 45 0.75 11.89 -7.65
C VAL A 45 -0.33 11.22 -6.81
N TYR A 46 -0.15 11.14 -5.49
CA TYR A 46 -1.04 10.37 -4.60
C TYR A 46 -2.53 10.67 -4.83
N ASP A 47 -2.91 11.94 -4.94
CA ASP A 47 -4.31 12.35 -5.12
C ASP A 47 -4.88 11.97 -6.51
N LYS A 48 -4.00 11.78 -7.50
CA LYS A 48 -4.33 11.40 -8.88
C LYS A 48 -3.87 9.99 -9.25
N ARG A 49 -3.48 9.18 -8.27
CA ARG A 49 -2.83 7.87 -8.49
C ARG A 49 -3.68 6.88 -9.30
N LEU A 50 -5.00 7.04 -9.25
CA LEU A 50 -5.95 6.22 -9.99
C LEU A 50 -6.10 6.66 -11.46
N GLU A 51 -5.65 7.88 -11.80
CA GLU A 51 -5.77 8.47 -13.14
C GLU A 51 -4.52 8.24 -14.00
N VAL A 52 -3.36 8.03 -13.36
CA VAL A 52 -2.05 7.94 -14.05
C VAL A 52 -1.76 6.56 -14.68
N GLY A 53 -2.66 5.60 -14.54
CA GLY A 53 -2.58 4.30 -15.25
C GLY A 53 -1.58 3.28 -14.68
N GLU A 54 -1.08 3.47 -13.46
CA GLU A 54 -0.07 2.59 -12.83
C GLU A 54 -0.66 1.37 -12.11
N GLY A 55 -1.92 1.01 -12.38
CA GLY A 55 -2.59 -0.11 -11.69
C GLY A 55 -2.83 0.15 -10.20
N CYS A 56 -2.82 1.40 -9.75
CA CYS A 56 -3.14 1.75 -8.37
C CYS A 56 -4.58 1.31 -8.04
N VAL A 57 -4.73 0.65 -6.89
CA VAL A 57 -6.04 0.16 -6.42
C VAL A 57 -6.65 1.18 -5.47
N LYS A 58 -7.94 1.48 -5.66
CA LYS A 58 -8.72 2.28 -4.70
C LYS A 58 -8.97 1.43 -3.45
N LEU A 59 -8.17 1.66 -2.42
CA LEU A 59 -8.34 1.02 -1.13
C LEU A 59 -9.61 1.55 -0.48
N ASN A 60 -10.54 0.64 -0.18
CA ASN A 60 -11.71 0.88 0.63
C ASN A 60 -11.81 -0.27 1.64
N PRO A 61 -12.68 -0.17 2.68
CA PRO A 61 -12.77 -1.21 3.70
C PRO A 61 -13.02 -2.62 3.13
N GLU A 62 -13.75 -2.75 2.01
CA GLU A 62 -14.04 -4.04 1.40
C GLU A 62 -12.84 -4.67 0.69
N VAL A 63 -12.08 -3.84 -0.03
CA VAL A 63 -10.83 -4.26 -0.68
C VAL A 63 -9.81 -4.65 0.37
N VAL A 64 -9.65 -3.84 1.43
CA VAL A 64 -8.66 -4.07 2.47
C VAL A 64 -8.92 -5.36 3.25
N ARG A 65 -10.19 -5.79 3.37
CA ARG A 65 -10.54 -7.08 3.97
C ARG A 65 -9.92 -8.30 3.27
N ASN A 66 -9.50 -8.15 2.02
CA ASN A 66 -8.89 -9.21 1.22
C ASN A 66 -7.52 -8.81 0.63
N ALA A 67 -6.95 -7.68 1.07
CA ALA A 67 -5.71 -7.14 0.52
C ALA A 67 -4.48 -7.69 1.25
N ASP A 68 -4.21 -8.98 1.09
CA ASP A 68 -3.06 -9.64 1.73
C ASP A 68 -1.70 -9.19 1.15
N TRP A 69 -1.72 -8.47 0.03
CA TRP A 69 -0.56 -7.81 -0.58
C TRP A 69 -0.19 -6.48 0.10
N LEU A 70 -1.02 -5.96 1.01
CA LEU A 70 -0.68 -4.78 1.81
C LEU A 70 0.18 -5.21 3.02
N PRO A 71 1.20 -4.42 3.39
CA PRO A 71 2.02 -4.71 4.57
C PRO A 71 1.17 -4.67 5.84
N GLU A 72 1.53 -5.46 6.85
CA GLU A 72 0.73 -5.61 8.08
C GLU A 72 0.49 -4.28 8.81
N GLY A 73 1.54 -3.44 8.88
CA GLY A 73 1.48 -2.09 9.44
C GLY A 73 0.79 -1.04 8.56
N CYS A 74 0.11 -1.43 7.48
CA CYS A 74 -0.63 -0.49 6.64
C CYS A 74 -1.76 0.15 7.44
N ALA A 75 -1.80 1.49 7.52
CA ALA A 75 -2.82 2.21 8.27
C ALA A 75 -4.25 1.80 7.90
N TYR A 76 -4.52 1.54 6.62
CA TYR A 76 -5.80 1.03 6.15
C TYR A 76 -6.17 -0.33 6.74
N ARG A 77 -5.18 -1.24 6.89
CA ARG A 77 -5.38 -2.53 7.57
C ARG A 77 -5.67 -2.30 9.05
N THR A 78 -4.93 -1.42 9.72
CA THR A 78 -5.12 -1.10 11.14
C THR A 78 -6.52 -0.57 11.43
N ILE A 79 -6.98 0.45 10.71
CA ILE A 79 -8.33 1.01 10.92
C ILE A 79 -9.46 0.04 10.51
N SER A 80 -9.13 -0.98 9.71
CA SER A 80 -10.05 -2.06 9.32
C SER A 80 -9.98 -3.28 10.27
N GLY A 81 -9.21 -3.21 11.35
CA GLY A 81 -9.05 -4.32 12.31
C GLY A 81 -8.19 -5.49 11.80
N ARG A 82 -7.35 -5.28 10.77
CA ARG A 82 -6.43 -6.28 10.18
C ARG A 82 -4.94 -5.97 10.41
N GLY A 83 -4.63 -4.91 11.16
CA GLY A 83 -3.24 -4.54 11.49
C GLY A 83 -2.76 -5.36 12.67
N THR A 84 -1.74 -6.19 12.46
CA THR A 84 -0.91 -6.78 13.51
C THR A 84 0.33 -5.89 13.64
N GLY A 85 0.62 -5.47 14.88
CA GLY A 85 1.76 -4.60 15.17
C GLY A 85 3.07 -5.27 14.77
N ASP A 86 3.96 -4.44 14.23
CA ASP A 86 5.40 -4.66 14.12
C ASP A 86 5.85 -5.72 13.10
N GLU A 87 6.08 -5.28 11.86
CA GLU A 87 7.02 -5.96 10.98
C GLU A 87 8.13 -4.96 10.61
N GLU A 88 9.28 -5.23 11.23
CA GLU A 88 10.55 -4.53 11.14
C GLU A 88 11.06 -4.56 9.69
N CYS A 89 11.36 -3.40 9.12
CA CYS A 89 12.04 -3.30 7.82
C CYS A 89 13.51 -3.67 8.02
N ASP A 90 13.91 -4.87 7.59
CA ASP A 90 15.32 -5.20 7.27
C ASP A 90 15.73 -4.57 5.92
#